data_AF-A0A831UPE0-F1
#
_entry.id   AF-A0A831UPE0-F1
#
_cell.length_a   1.000
_cell.length_b   1.000
_cell.length_c   1.000
_cell.angle_alpha   90.00
_cell.angle_beta   90.00
_cell.angle_gamma   90.00
#
_symmetry.space_group_name_H-M   'P 1'
#
loop_
_entity.id
_entity.type
_entity.pdbx_description
1 polymer ?
#
loop_
_entity_poly.entity_id
_entity_poly.type
_entity_poly.pdbx_seq_one_letter_code
_entity_poly.pdbx_strand_id
1 'polypeptide(L)'
;LWLTYSRGAMIGLALALVFSAILLVYPLLHKRLLGDAGTAATAFVALCVVLGATLLAAQVSGAEESADTPEVAPPPPSTVMPIEEPKAPPVVPGDARIVEEGRTLGVAELTNLGSLKNRLSYWETGIHMAKANFLKGVGLGNFRTAYPKYQPVGGADVKMAHNDYLQTLCETGIFGLAALLAFWIYFALWGARRILGQKGPLERLLLAGLYCGILSFLAHSLVDFNFYNPSLAFFLYMVTGLFYVLASPEDARAQPKAAHQVLGVPFLIVAALVSGMALRTYLPDYIASGRKVVNVGDDKLMQAKLRVGEFFLRKVQTEAQNARHAMESIETLAHLIPLRSQFESFGQIWVPSATPGGRHKRLDPGAPVPPNAFFVVTDPGLARQVALQAIERWLEGLKMADSIFPYDPEMAAHFVGWYDLLLNCVQDPEKKREYTLAYLDWAEASVRRSPLRSWGHEWYAKGLWLRANMEREPTKEALLRKGLDEFRTAMELYPSSSTATWQYGDALSKFARYLERTGREEEAGKLQQESRKLFTKSEELAQKRRI
;
A
#
# COMPACT_ATOMS: atom_id res chain seq x y z
N LEU A 1 -24.44 -5.35 4.12
CA LEU A 1 -23.08 -4.79 3.94
C LEU A 1 -22.47 -5.12 2.55
N TRP A 2 -23.25 -5.12 1.45
CA TRP A 2 -22.78 -5.59 0.12
C TRP A 2 -23.06 -4.65 -1.07
N LEU A 3 -23.59 -3.45 -0.84
CA LEU A 3 -23.72 -2.41 -1.86
C LEU A 3 -22.99 -1.16 -1.37
N THR A 4 -21.73 -1.01 -1.74
CA THR A 4 -21.03 0.28 -1.63
C THR A 4 -21.65 1.21 -2.66
N TYR A 5 -22.54 2.11 -2.22
CA TYR A 5 -23.13 3.15 -3.07
C TYR A 5 -22.05 4.16 -3.50
N SER A 6 -21.36 3.90 -4.61
CA SER A 6 -20.43 4.86 -5.22
C SER A 6 -21.20 5.78 -6.17
N ARG A 7 -21.24 7.08 -5.88
CA ARG A 7 -21.89 8.10 -6.74
C ARG A 7 -21.32 8.08 -8.16
N GLY A 8 -20.01 7.87 -8.27
CA GLY A 8 -19.33 7.74 -9.56
C GLY A 8 -19.85 6.56 -10.38
N ALA A 9 -20.19 5.45 -9.74
CA ALA A 9 -20.75 4.28 -10.44
C ALA A 9 -22.14 4.59 -10.99
N MET A 10 -22.99 5.31 -10.24
CA MET A 10 -24.33 5.70 -10.71
C MET A 10 -24.27 6.72 -11.86
N ILE A 11 -23.34 7.68 -11.79
CA ILE A 11 -23.10 8.63 -12.90
C ILE A 11 -22.60 7.88 -14.14
N GLY A 12 -21.61 6.99 -13.97
CA GLY A 12 -21.11 6.14 -15.06
C GLY A 12 -22.21 5.31 -15.71
N LEU A 13 -23.11 4.73 -14.90
CA LEU A 13 -24.25 3.96 -15.39
C LEU A 13 -25.26 4.83 -16.14
N ALA A 14 -25.61 6.00 -15.61
CA ALA A 14 -26.51 6.93 -16.26
C ALA A 14 -25.98 7.38 -17.64
N LEU A 15 -24.68 7.71 -17.73
CA LEU A 15 -24.01 8.07 -18.98
C LEU A 15 -24.05 6.92 -19.99
N ALA A 16 -23.73 5.71 -19.54
CA ALA A 16 -23.75 4.52 -20.38
C ALA A 16 -25.17 4.17 -20.87
N LEU A 17 -26.19 4.38 -20.03
CA LEU A 17 -27.60 4.19 -20.39
C LEU A 17 -28.03 5.20 -21.45
N VAL A 18 -27.72 6.49 -21.28
CA VAL A 18 -28.02 7.53 -22.27
C VAL A 18 -27.36 7.20 -23.61
N PHE A 19 -26.08 6.83 -23.59
CA PHE A 19 -25.35 6.48 -24.81
C PHE A 19 -25.92 5.22 -25.49
N SER A 20 -26.26 4.20 -24.73
CA SER A 20 -26.88 2.97 -25.24
C SER A 20 -28.29 3.25 -25.79
N ALA A 21 -29.06 4.11 -25.15
CA ALA A 21 -30.36 4.56 -25.64
C ALA A 21 -30.22 5.32 -26.97
N ILE A 22 -29.25 6.23 -27.09
CA ILE A 22 -28.95 6.91 -28.36
C ILE A 22 -28.60 5.89 -29.45
N LEU A 23 -27.74 4.90 -29.17
CA LEU A 23 -27.39 3.85 -30.14
C LEU A 23 -28.59 2.98 -30.57
N LEU A 24 -29.55 2.75 -29.68
CA LEU A 24 -30.75 1.96 -29.98
C LEU A 24 -31.78 2.79 -30.78
N VAL A 25 -31.97 4.05 -30.42
CA VAL A 25 -33.05 4.92 -30.94
C VAL A 25 -32.62 5.72 -32.18
N TYR A 26 -31.39 6.20 -32.26
CA TYR A 26 -30.91 7.05 -33.38
C TYR A 26 -31.08 6.42 -34.77
N PRO A 27 -30.82 5.10 -34.99
CA PRO A 27 -31.03 4.46 -36.29
C PRO A 27 -32.52 4.34 -36.69
N LEU A 28 -33.43 4.40 -35.72
CA LEU A 28 -34.88 4.38 -35.98
C LEU A 28 -35.37 5.73 -36.50
N LEU A 29 -34.71 6.83 -36.10
CA LEU A 29 -35.10 8.21 -36.45
C LEU A 29 -34.38 8.76 -37.68
N HIS A 30 -33.13 8.34 -37.95
CA HIS A 30 -32.23 9.03 -38.91
C HIS A 30 -31.55 8.12 -39.95
N LYS A 31 -32.22 7.04 -40.39
CA LYS A 31 -31.74 6.07 -41.40
C LYS A 31 -31.20 6.64 -42.74
N ARG A 32 -31.28 7.95 -42.98
CA ARG A 32 -30.94 8.63 -44.25
C ARG A 32 -29.73 9.58 -44.20
N LEU A 33 -29.16 9.92 -43.04
CA LEU A 33 -28.17 11.03 -42.95
C LEU A 33 -26.72 10.60 -42.64
N LEU A 34 -26.50 9.54 -41.86
CA LEU A 34 -25.17 9.05 -41.49
C LEU A 34 -25.20 7.51 -41.53
N GLY A 35 -24.21 6.87 -42.14
CA GLY A 35 -24.05 5.41 -42.07
C GLY A 35 -23.63 4.95 -40.67
N ASP A 36 -23.66 3.63 -40.41
CA ASP A 36 -23.42 3.03 -39.08
C ASP A 36 -22.13 3.51 -38.39
N ALA A 37 -21.06 3.73 -39.18
CA ALA A 37 -19.79 4.22 -38.67
C ALA A 37 -19.85 5.70 -38.24
N GLY A 38 -20.62 6.53 -38.95
CA GLY A 38 -20.86 7.92 -38.60
C GLY A 38 -21.68 8.04 -37.33
N THR A 39 -22.77 7.27 -37.23
CA THR A 39 -23.62 7.22 -36.04
C THR A 39 -22.86 6.80 -34.78
N ALA A 40 -22.03 5.75 -34.87
CA ALA A 40 -21.21 5.30 -33.76
C ALA A 40 -20.22 6.39 -33.30
N ALA A 41 -19.60 7.11 -34.25
CA ALA A 41 -18.68 8.20 -33.94
C ALA A 41 -19.40 9.39 -33.29
N THR A 42 -20.56 9.82 -33.80
CA THR A 42 -21.34 10.93 -33.24
C THR A 42 -21.80 10.62 -31.82
N ALA A 43 -22.29 9.40 -31.60
CA ALA A 43 -22.71 8.98 -30.27
C ALA A 43 -21.50 8.97 -29.30
N PHE A 44 -20.33 8.50 -29.75
CA PHE A 44 -19.12 8.46 -28.92
C PHE A 44 -18.64 9.88 -28.55
N VAL A 45 -18.67 10.81 -29.51
CA VAL A 45 -18.39 12.23 -29.25
C VAL A 45 -19.39 12.81 -28.25
N ALA A 46 -20.69 12.52 -28.39
CA ALA A 46 -21.70 12.97 -27.44
C ALA A 46 -21.43 12.43 -26.02
N LEU A 47 -21.06 11.15 -25.89
CA LEU A 47 -20.66 10.56 -24.60
C LEU A 47 -19.47 11.31 -23.99
N CYS A 48 -18.41 11.57 -24.77
CA CYS A 48 -17.25 12.33 -24.32
C CYS A 48 -17.60 13.76 -23.89
N VAL A 49 -18.49 14.44 -24.63
CA VAL A 49 -18.95 15.80 -24.31
C VAL A 49 -19.76 15.82 -23.03
N VAL A 50 -20.70 14.87 -22.86
CA VAL A 50 -21.50 14.79 -21.62
C VAL A 50 -20.58 14.46 -20.43
N LEU A 51 -19.66 13.51 -20.57
CA LEU A 51 -18.63 13.22 -19.56
C LEU A 51 -17.82 14.45 -19.18
N GLY A 52 -17.28 15.16 -20.18
CA GLY A 52 -16.54 16.40 -19.98
C GLY A 52 -17.36 17.48 -19.28
N ALA A 53 -18.62 17.67 -19.68
CA ALA A 53 -19.52 18.65 -19.08
C ALA A 53 -19.90 18.29 -17.63
N THR A 54 -20.15 17.02 -17.31
CA THR A 54 -20.38 16.58 -15.92
C THR A 54 -19.14 16.78 -15.03
N LEU A 55 -17.95 16.52 -15.56
CA LEU A 55 -16.70 16.76 -14.82
C LEU A 55 -16.45 18.26 -14.60
N LEU A 56 -16.76 19.10 -15.59
CA LEU A 56 -16.63 20.56 -15.49
C LEU A 56 -17.68 21.19 -14.55
N ALA A 57 -18.93 20.73 -14.61
CA ALA A 57 -20.00 21.20 -13.72
C ALA A 57 -19.72 20.86 -12.25
N ALA A 58 -19.03 19.74 -11.99
CA ALA A 58 -18.55 19.37 -10.66
C ALA A 58 -17.39 20.26 -10.16
N GLN A 59 -16.64 20.92 -11.05
CA GLN A 59 -15.61 21.89 -10.68
C GLN A 59 -16.19 23.28 -10.35
N VAL A 60 -17.22 23.71 -11.07
CA VAL A 60 -17.81 25.06 -10.92
C VAL A 60 -18.71 25.16 -9.67
N SER A 61 -19.27 24.05 -9.20
CA SER A 61 -20.15 24.00 -8.02
C SER A 61 -19.43 23.92 -6.66
N GLY A 62 -18.08 23.94 -6.64
CA GLY A 62 -17.26 23.82 -5.43
C GLY A 62 -16.73 25.13 -4.84
N ALA A 63 -17.28 26.28 -5.21
CA ALA A 63 -16.74 27.60 -4.82
C ALA A 63 -17.27 28.17 -3.50
N GLU A 64 -18.28 27.59 -2.87
CA GLU A 64 -18.86 28.12 -1.63
C GLU A 64 -19.18 27.00 -0.65
N GLU A 65 -18.23 26.67 0.24
CA GLU A 65 -18.48 26.35 1.66
C GLU A 65 -17.15 25.99 2.34
N SER A 66 -16.62 26.96 3.09
CA SER A 66 -15.69 26.73 4.18
C SER A 66 -16.51 26.44 5.45
N ALA A 67 -16.39 25.26 6.05
CA ALA A 67 -16.58 25.09 7.49
C ALA A 67 -16.21 23.66 7.94
N ASP A 68 -15.34 23.62 8.94
CA ASP A 68 -15.25 22.67 10.06
C ASP A 68 -15.43 21.17 9.78
N THR A 69 -14.29 20.51 9.62
CA THR A 69 -14.13 19.12 10.10
C THR A 69 -13.27 19.16 11.36
N PRO A 70 -13.66 18.49 12.46
CA PRO A 70 -12.87 18.48 13.68
C PRO A 70 -11.52 17.82 13.41
N GLU A 71 -10.49 18.57 13.77
CA GLU A 71 -9.07 18.24 13.71
C GLU A 71 -8.80 16.95 14.48
N VAL A 72 -8.52 15.85 13.78
CA VAL A 72 -7.89 14.66 14.37
C VAL A 72 -6.41 14.76 14.05
N ALA A 73 -5.63 15.25 15.01
CA ALA A 73 -4.18 15.33 14.91
C ALA A 73 -3.60 13.95 14.55
N PRO A 74 -2.74 13.84 13.52
CA PRO A 74 -2.03 12.60 13.25
C PRO A 74 -1.02 12.34 14.39
N PRO A 75 -0.83 11.08 14.82
CA PRO A 75 0.21 10.77 15.78
C PRO A 75 1.57 11.19 15.22
N PRO A 76 2.48 11.73 16.04
CA PRO A 76 3.79 12.16 15.58
C PRO A 76 4.58 10.98 15.01
N PRO A 77 5.50 11.21 14.04
CA PRO A 77 6.42 10.19 13.58
C PRO A 77 7.27 9.71 14.78
N SER A 78 7.21 8.41 15.07
CA SER A 78 7.82 7.82 16.25
C SER A 78 9.35 7.72 16.08
N THR A 79 10.06 8.76 16.50
CA THR A 79 11.46 8.66 16.96
C THR A 79 11.56 8.73 18.49
N VAL A 80 10.44 8.61 19.21
CA VAL A 80 10.38 8.44 20.68
C VAL A 80 9.40 7.32 21.01
N MET A 81 9.84 6.37 21.84
CA MET A 81 8.99 5.32 22.43
C MET A 81 7.97 5.96 23.39
N PRO A 82 6.66 5.76 23.24
CA PRO A 82 5.71 6.09 24.29
C PRO A 82 5.55 4.86 25.21
N ILE A 83 6.17 4.91 26.38
CA ILE A 83 5.58 4.30 27.57
C ILE A 83 4.50 5.29 28.04
N GLU A 84 3.30 5.17 27.47
CA GLU A 84 2.08 5.55 28.19
C GLU A 84 1.31 4.26 28.42
N GLU A 85 0.99 3.97 29.67
CA GLU A 85 0.06 2.90 30.03
C GLU A 85 -1.27 3.13 29.28
N PRO A 86 -1.88 2.10 28.67
CA PRO A 86 -3.19 2.25 28.08
C PRO A 86 -4.18 2.62 29.18
N LYS A 87 -4.72 3.85 29.13
CA LYS A 87 -5.93 4.19 29.89
C LYS A 87 -7.01 3.19 29.47
N ALA A 88 -7.54 2.47 30.45
CA ALA A 88 -8.64 1.53 30.25
C ALA A 88 -9.75 2.21 29.41
N PRO A 89 -10.31 1.53 28.39
CA PRO A 89 -11.44 2.10 27.67
C PRO A 89 -12.57 2.40 28.65
N PRO A 90 -13.32 3.50 28.47
CA PRO A 90 -14.49 3.76 29.30
C PRO A 90 -15.43 2.56 29.21
N VAL A 91 -15.81 2.04 30.38
CA VAL A 91 -16.79 0.96 30.52
C VAL A 91 -18.11 1.48 29.98
N VAL A 92 -18.52 1.01 28.79
CA VAL A 92 -19.87 1.21 28.28
C VAL A 92 -20.77 0.22 29.03
N PRO A 93 -21.74 0.68 29.83
CA PRO A 93 -22.68 -0.21 30.50
C PRO A 93 -23.45 -1.04 29.45
N GLY A 94 -23.61 -2.33 29.74
CA GLY A 94 -24.23 -3.32 28.87
C GLY A 94 -25.75 -3.16 28.74
N ASP A 95 -26.18 -2.11 28.06
CA ASP A 95 -27.49 -2.08 27.42
C ASP A 95 -27.30 -2.43 25.95
N ALA A 96 -27.51 -3.71 25.62
CA ALA A 96 -27.65 -4.15 24.23
C ALA A 96 -28.97 -3.60 23.65
N ARG A 97 -29.04 -2.27 23.44
CA ARG A 97 -29.94 -1.71 22.46
C ARG A 97 -29.36 -2.10 21.10
N ILE A 98 -30.17 -2.68 20.23
CA ILE A 98 -29.86 -2.75 18.81
C ILE A 98 -29.69 -1.29 18.37
N VAL A 99 -28.45 -0.83 18.31
CA VAL A 99 -28.11 0.40 17.62
C VAL A 99 -28.37 0.07 16.16
N GLU A 100 -29.36 0.72 15.55
CA GLU A 100 -29.38 0.82 14.09
C GLU A 100 -28.06 1.49 13.67
N GLU A 101 -27.03 0.69 13.42
CA GLU A 101 -25.81 1.14 12.76
C GLU A 101 -26.13 1.32 11.28
N GLY A 102 -26.86 2.40 11.01
CA GLY A 102 -27.14 2.90 9.69
C GLY A 102 -27.32 4.40 9.82
N ARG A 103 -26.32 5.19 9.42
CA ARG A 103 -26.58 6.61 9.16
C ARG A 103 -27.64 6.67 8.06
N THR A 104 -28.79 7.25 8.35
CA THR A 104 -29.70 7.75 7.32
C THR A 104 -28.93 8.85 6.58
N LEU A 105 -28.28 8.48 5.47
CA LEU A 105 -27.58 9.42 4.62
C LEU A 105 -28.59 10.44 4.11
N GLY A 106 -28.57 11.64 4.68
CA GLY A 106 -29.35 12.75 4.17
C GLY A 106 -28.89 13.14 2.76
N VAL A 107 -29.76 13.77 1.98
CA VAL A 107 -29.39 14.30 0.65
C VAL A 107 -28.15 15.20 0.73
N ALA A 108 -27.99 15.94 1.83
CA ALA A 108 -26.82 16.78 2.11
C ALA A 108 -25.52 15.97 2.35
N GLU A 109 -25.58 14.83 3.05
CA GLU A 109 -24.42 13.93 3.20
C GLU A 109 -24.11 13.25 1.86
N LEU A 110 -25.14 12.94 1.05
CA LEU A 110 -25.05 12.49 -0.34
C LEU A 110 -24.55 13.57 -1.32
N THR A 111 -24.41 14.82 -0.90
CA THR A 111 -23.79 15.91 -1.70
C THR A 111 -22.45 16.38 -1.15
N ASN A 112 -21.91 15.78 -0.07
CA ASN A 112 -20.60 16.16 0.47
C ASN A 112 -19.49 16.01 -0.59
N LEU A 113 -18.87 17.13 -0.96
CA LEU A 113 -17.84 17.27 -2.01
C LEU A 113 -16.41 17.01 -1.50
N GLY A 114 -16.22 16.77 -0.20
CA GLY A 114 -14.89 16.59 0.40
C GLY A 114 -14.08 15.44 -0.23
N SER A 115 -14.75 14.35 -0.61
CA SER A 115 -14.11 13.24 -1.33
C SER A 115 -13.61 13.64 -2.72
N LEU A 116 -14.35 14.48 -3.45
CA LEU A 116 -13.96 14.94 -4.78
C LEU A 116 -12.79 15.93 -4.69
N LYS A 117 -12.82 16.86 -3.71
CA LYS A 117 -11.72 17.80 -3.46
C LYS A 117 -10.40 17.08 -3.19
N ASN A 118 -10.44 16.03 -2.37
CA ASN A 118 -9.26 15.19 -2.12
C ASN A 118 -8.74 14.53 -3.40
N ARG A 119 -9.64 13.96 -4.23
CA ARG A 119 -9.26 13.36 -5.52
C ARG A 119 -8.63 14.36 -6.48
N LEU A 120 -9.14 15.59 -6.54
CA LEU A 120 -8.55 16.65 -7.37
C LEU A 120 -7.11 16.95 -6.96
N SER A 121 -6.82 17.02 -5.65
CA SER A 121 -5.45 17.16 -5.15
C SER A 121 -4.56 15.96 -5.53
N TYR A 122 -5.10 14.74 -5.49
CA TYR A 122 -4.38 13.54 -5.90
C TYR A 122 -4.09 13.56 -7.41
N TRP A 123 -5.02 14.08 -8.20
CA TRP A 123 -4.87 14.19 -9.64
C TRP A 123 -3.86 15.26 -10.02
N GLU A 124 -3.85 16.40 -9.34
CA GLU A 124 -2.83 17.41 -9.52
C GLU A 124 -1.43 16.82 -9.27
N THR A 125 -1.25 16.15 -8.13
CA THR A 125 0.00 15.44 -7.79
C THR A 125 0.34 14.36 -8.83
N GLY A 126 -0.66 13.58 -9.25
CA GLY A 126 -0.51 12.57 -10.29
C GLY A 126 -0.11 13.15 -11.64
N ILE A 127 -0.64 14.32 -12.02
CA ILE A 127 -0.25 15.02 -13.25
C ILE A 127 1.20 15.49 -13.17
N HIS A 128 1.66 16.00 -12.01
CA HIS A 128 3.07 16.33 -11.81
C HIS A 128 3.98 15.09 -11.93
N MET A 129 3.58 13.97 -11.33
CA MET A 129 4.29 12.69 -11.46
C MET A 129 4.34 12.20 -12.91
N ALA A 130 3.19 12.24 -13.60
CA ALA A 130 3.06 11.84 -15.00
C ALA A 130 3.92 12.71 -15.93
N LYS A 131 3.95 14.03 -15.72
CA LYS A 131 4.81 14.94 -16.50
C LYS A 131 6.29 14.62 -16.30
N ALA A 132 6.71 14.34 -15.08
CA ALA A 132 8.09 13.99 -14.79
C ALA A 132 8.52 12.61 -15.35
N ASN A 133 7.56 11.69 -15.54
CA ASN A 133 7.82 10.31 -15.96
C ASN A 133 7.04 9.92 -17.23
N PHE A 134 6.79 10.87 -18.14
CA PHE A 134 5.77 10.74 -19.19
C PHE A 134 5.94 9.52 -20.10
N LEU A 135 7.17 9.16 -20.45
CA LEU A 135 7.42 8.08 -21.41
C LEU A 135 7.17 6.68 -20.84
N LYS A 136 7.75 6.39 -19.66
CA LYS A 136 7.79 5.02 -19.09
C LYS A 136 7.01 4.87 -17.78
N GLY A 137 6.58 5.98 -17.18
CA GLY A 137 6.03 6.01 -15.85
C GLY A 137 7.06 5.67 -14.77
N VAL A 138 6.58 5.47 -13.55
CA VAL A 138 7.38 5.09 -12.36
C VAL A 138 7.45 3.57 -12.14
N GLY A 139 6.87 2.78 -13.04
CA GLY A 139 6.70 1.33 -12.92
C GLY A 139 5.34 0.94 -12.35
N LEU A 140 4.84 -0.23 -12.78
CA LEU A 140 3.57 -0.81 -12.31
C LEU A 140 3.58 -1.00 -10.78
N GLY A 141 2.51 -0.57 -10.12
CA GLY A 141 2.35 -0.64 -8.67
C GLY A 141 3.18 0.36 -7.86
N ASN A 142 3.98 1.23 -8.51
CA ASN A 142 4.83 2.20 -7.82
C ASN A 142 4.17 3.56 -7.57
N PHE A 143 2.89 3.76 -7.90
CA PHE A 143 2.22 5.04 -7.65
C PHE A 143 2.38 5.49 -6.20
N ARG A 144 2.00 4.63 -5.23
CA ARG A 144 2.16 4.89 -3.79
C ARG A 144 3.62 5.19 -3.40
N THR A 145 4.58 4.49 -3.99
CA THR A 145 6.00 4.63 -3.65
C THR A 145 6.57 5.95 -4.15
N ALA A 146 6.18 6.38 -5.36
CA ALA A 146 6.67 7.62 -5.98
C ALA A 146 5.88 8.86 -5.54
N TYR A 147 4.64 8.70 -5.08
CA TYR A 147 3.75 9.80 -4.70
C TYR A 147 4.37 10.81 -3.72
N PRO A 148 5.08 10.38 -2.65
CA PRO A 148 5.66 11.31 -1.68
C PRO A 148 6.63 12.34 -2.26
N LYS A 149 7.25 12.03 -3.41
CA LYS A 149 8.15 12.96 -4.12
C LYS A 149 7.43 14.18 -4.68
N TYR A 150 6.17 14.00 -5.08
CA TYR A 150 5.37 15.01 -5.78
C TYR A 150 4.31 15.65 -4.88
N GLN A 151 4.03 15.05 -3.73
CA GLN A 151 2.95 15.52 -2.87
C GLN A 151 3.24 16.88 -2.23
N PRO A 152 2.21 17.74 -2.09
CA PRO A 152 2.35 18.99 -1.37
C PRO A 152 2.64 18.75 0.12
N VAL A 153 3.24 19.75 0.78
CA VAL A 153 3.43 19.74 2.23
C VAL A 153 2.07 19.69 2.92
N GLY A 154 1.90 18.80 3.91
CA GLY A 154 0.61 18.57 4.58
C GLY A 154 -0.32 17.61 3.82
N GLY A 155 0.06 17.13 2.63
CA GLY A 155 -0.70 16.13 1.89
C GLY A 155 -0.82 14.79 2.64
N ALA A 156 -1.94 14.12 2.45
CA ALA A 156 -2.16 12.77 2.97
C ALA A 156 -1.36 11.73 2.17
N ASP A 157 -1.02 10.61 2.81
CA ASP A 157 -0.40 9.46 2.13
C ASP A 157 -1.43 8.77 1.22
N VAL A 158 -1.23 8.90 -0.09
CA VAL A 158 -2.14 8.36 -1.10
C VAL A 158 -1.60 7.07 -1.69
N LYS A 159 -2.45 6.05 -1.75
CA LYS A 159 -2.09 4.76 -2.36
C LYS A 159 -2.46 4.67 -3.84
N MET A 160 -3.52 5.36 -4.25
CA MET A 160 -4.15 5.25 -5.57
C MET A 160 -4.60 6.63 -6.06
N ALA A 161 -4.52 6.87 -7.38
CA ALA A 161 -4.94 8.15 -7.94
C ALA A 161 -6.47 8.37 -7.89
N HIS A 162 -7.26 7.31 -7.66
CA HIS A 162 -8.71 7.30 -7.86
C HIS A 162 -9.10 7.80 -9.27
N ASN A 163 -8.29 7.42 -10.25
CA ASN A 163 -8.49 7.61 -11.67
C ASN A 163 -7.55 6.62 -12.35
N ASP A 164 -8.09 5.51 -12.83
CA ASP A 164 -7.29 4.41 -13.38
C ASP A 164 -6.48 4.85 -14.61
N TYR A 165 -6.96 5.84 -15.38
CA TYR A 165 -6.25 6.36 -16.55
C TYR A 165 -5.03 7.19 -16.15
N LEU A 166 -5.20 8.10 -15.18
CA LEU A 166 -4.08 8.87 -14.64
C LEU A 166 -3.09 7.96 -13.92
N GLN A 167 -3.57 6.97 -13.17
CA GLN A 167 -2.71 5.98 -12.54
C GLN A 167 -1.92 5.17 -13.57
N THR A 168 -2.58 4.69 -14.64
CA THR A 168 -1.91 4.00 -15.74
C THR A 168 -0.84 4.88 -16.37
N LEU A 169 -1.13 6.17 -16.60
CA LEU A 169 -0.14 7.11 -17.12
C LEU A 169 1.04 7.30 -16.17
N CYS A 170 0.79 7.43 -14.86
CA CYS A 170 1.85 7.58 -13.86
C CYS A 170 2.75 6.34 -13.79
N GLU A 171 2.16 5.14 -13.83
CA GLU A 171 2.89 3.89 -13.61
C GLU A 171 3.54 3.32 -14.88
N THR A 172 2.89 3.48 -16.04
CA THR A 172 3.34 2.85 -17.30
C THR A 172 3.75 3.86 -18.37
N GLY A 173 3.53 5.15 -18.12
CA GLY A 173 3.77 6.21 -19.08
C GLY A 173 2.78 6.18 -20.24
N ILE A 174 3.11 6.95 -21.27
CA ILE A 174 2.25 7.14 -22.44
C ILE A 174 2.04 5.83 -23.21
N PHE A 175 3.00 4.92 -23.22
CA PHE A 175 2.88 3.66 -23.96
C PHE A 175 1.81 2.75 -23.37
N GLY A 176 1.79 2.57 -22.04
CA GLY A 176 0.77 1.75 -21.40
C GLY A 176 -0.60 2.42 -21.41
N LEU A 177 -0.67 3.75 -21.21
CA LEU A 177 -1.92 4.49 -21.38
C LEU A 177 -2.46 4.36 -22.81
N ALA A 178 -1.62 4.55 -23.83
CA ALA A 178 -2.02 4.45 -25.22
C ALA A 178 -2.52 3.05 -25.57
N ALA A 179 -1.89 1.98 -25.07
CA ALA A 179 -2.37 0.62 -25.26
C ALA A 179 -3.74 0.39 -24.60
N LEU A 180 -3.92 0.84 -23.36
CA LEU A 180 -5.19 0.77 -22.64
C LEU A 180 -6.30 1.51 -23.38
N LEU A 181 -6.04 2.76 -23.77
CA LEU A 181 -7.00 3.60 -24.49
C LEU A 181 -7.30 3.03 -25.88
N ALA A 182 -6.29 2.56 -26.63
CA ALA A 182 -6.49 1.96 -27.94
C ALA A 182 -7.41 0.75 -27.87
N PHE A 183 -7.22 -0.13 -26.89
CA PHE A 183 -8.08 -1.30 -26.68
C PHE A 183 -9.53 -0.91 -26.40
N TRP A 184 -9.75 -0.01 -25.44
CA TRP A 184 -11.11 0.37 -25.01
C TRP A 184 -11.82 1.27 -26.02
N ILE A 185 -11.10 2.15 -26.72
CA ILE A 185 -11.66 2.95 -27.82
C ILE A 185 -12.02 2.04 -29.00
N TYR A 186 -11.15 1.07 -29.34
CA TYR A 186 -11.48 0.08 -30.35
C TYR A 186 -12.73 -0.70 -29.97
N PHE A 187 -12.81 -1.23 -28.75
CA PHE A 187 -13.99 -1.92 -28.24
C PHE A 187 -15.25 -1.04 -28.32
N ALA A 188 -15.17 0.22 -27.88
CA ALA A 188 -16.30 1.14 -27.90
C ALA A 188 -16.81 1.34 -29.33
N LEU A 189 -15.94 1.69 -30.27
CA LEU A 189 -16.32 1.96 -31.66
C LEU A 189 -16.76 0.71 -32.42
N TRP A 190 -16.04 -0.40 -32.26
CA TRP A 190 -16.38 -1.66 -32.91
C TRP A 190 -17.68 -2.25 -32.34
N GLY A 191 -17.82 -2.26 -31.02
CA GLY A 191 -19.02 -2.77 -30.34
C GLY A 191 -20.27 -1.99 -30.71
N ALA A 192 -20.20 -0.66 -30.77
CA ALA A 192 -21.29 0.18 -31.26
C ALA A 192 -21.70 -0.20 -32.70
N ARG A 193 -20.74 -0.33 -33.63
CA ARG A 193 -21.03 -0.75 -35.01
C ARG A 193 -21.68 -2.14 -35.08
N ARG A 194 -21.25 -3.08 -34.25
CA ARG A 194 -21.86 -4.43 -34.21
C ARG A 194 -23.29 -4.41 -33.68
N ILE A 195 -23.57 -3.62 -32.65
CA ILE A 195 -24.93 -3.43 -32.12
C ILE A 195 -25.84 -2.81 -33.20
N LEU A 196 -25.35 -1.82 -33.93
CA LEU A 196 -26.09 -1.15 -35.01
C LEU A 196 -26.40 -2.10 -36.18
N GLY A 197 -25.46 -2.97 -36.54
CA GLY A 197 -25.64 -3.96 -37.60
C GLY A 197 -26.48 -5.18 -37.24
N GLN A 198 -26.92 -5.32 -35.97
CA GLN A 198 -27.66 -6.50 -35.52
C GLN A 198 -29.15 -6.41 -35.92
N LYS A 199 -29.63 -7.43 -36.65
CA LYS A 199 -31.01 -7.48 -37.14
C LYS A 199 -32.02 -7.98 -36.12
N GLY A 200 -31.62 -8.93 -35.27
CA GLY A 200 -32.48 -9.52 -34.24
C GLY A 200 -32.67 -8.56 -33.05
N PRO A 201 -33.91 -8.23 -32.66
CA PRO A 201 -34.18 -7.22 -31.63
C PRO A 201 -33.72 -7.68 -30.23
N LEU A 202 -33.86 -8.97 -29.92
CA LEU A 202 -33.44 -9.53 -28.64
C LEU A 202 -31.91 -9.53 -28.51
N GLU A 203 -31.21 -10.01 -29.55
CA GLU A 203 -29.75 -10.04 -29.59
C GLU A 203 -29.18 -8.62 -29.53
N ARG A 204 -29.81 -7.68 -30.24
CA ARG A 204 -29.42 -6.27 -30.21
C ARG A 204 -29.58 -5.68 -28.80
N LEU A 205 -30.68 -5.98 -28.11
CA LEU A 205 -30.91 -5.53 -26.74
C LEU A 205 -29.91 -6.15 -25.75
N LEU A 206 -29.63 -7.45 -25.87
CA LEU A 206 -28.63 -8.15 -25.05
C LEU A 206 -27.24 -7.55 -25.23
N LEU A 207 -26.81 -7.33 -26.48
CA LEU A 207 -25.52 -6.70 -26.77
C LEU A 207 -25.46 -5.27 -26.23
N ALA A 208 -26.52 -4.48 -26.39
CA ALA A 208 -26.60 -3.13 -25.85
C ALA A 208 -26.50 -3.12 -24.30
N GLY A 209 -27.13 -4.08 -23.62
CA GLY A 209 -27.04 -4.23 -22.16
C GLY A 209 -25.62 -4.54 -21.68
N LEU A 210 -24.95 -5.53 -22.29
CA LEU A 210 -23.56 -5.86 -21.97
C LEU A 210 -22.61 -4.70 -22.23
N TYR A 211 -22.79 -4.03 -23.37
CA TYR A 211 -22.03 -2.86 -23.77
C TYR A 211 -22.22 -1.68 -22.81
N CYS A 212 -23.46 -1.43 -22.38
CA CYS A 212 -23.77 -0.43 -21.36
C CYS A 212 -23.02 -0.71 -20.05
N GLY A 213 -23.01 -1.97 -19.57
CA GLY A 213 -22.29 -2.35 -18.36
C GLY A 213 -20.78 -2.11 -18.47
N ILE A 214 -20.17 -2.48 -19.60
CA ILE A 214 -18.75 -2.26 -19.86
C ILE A 214 -18.43 -0.76 -19.88
N LEU A 215 -19.21 0.05 -20.58
CA LEU A 215 -18.99 1.49 -20.64
C LEU A 215 -19.22 2.18 -19.29
N SER A 216 -20.19 1.70 -18.51
CA SER A 216 -20.42 2.18 -17.14
C SER A 216 -19.18 1.97 -16.27
N PHE A 217 -18.54 0.81 -16.39
CA PHE A 217 -17.30 0.52 -15.67
C PHE A 217 -16.18 1.48 -16.08
N LEU A 218 -15.95 1.63 -17.39
CA LEU A 218 -14.90 2.49 -17.93
C LEU A 218 -15.11 3.96 -17.52
N ALA A 219 -16.36 4.44 -17.58
CA ALA A 219 -16.71 5.77 -17.11
C ALA A 219 -16.46 5.93 -15.60
N HIS A 220 -16.81 4.92 -14.80
CA HIS A 220 -16.57 4.97 -13.36
C HIS A 220 -15.07 5.00 -13.02
N SER A 221 -14.22 4.32 -13.80
CA SER A 221 -12.76 4.32 -13.66
C SER A 221 -12.09 5.68 -13.87
N LEU A 222 -12.81 6.71 -14.34
CA LEU A 222 -12.30 8.09 -14.35
C LEU A 222 -12.23 8.72 -12.96
N VAL A 223 -13.04 8.22 -12.03
CA VAL A 223 -13.18 8.77 -10.68
C VAL A 223 -12.94 7.74 -9.59
N ASP A 224 -12.50 6.54 -9.98
CA ASP A 224 -12.19 5.45 -9.06
C ASP A 224 -11.09 4.54 -9.61
N PHE A 225 -10.70 3.54 -8.83
CA PHE A 225 -9.58 2.63 -9.12
C PHE A 225 -10.04 1.19 -9.41
N ASN A 226 -11.09 1.03 -10.22
CA ASN A 226 -11.72 -0.28 -10.45
C ASN A 226 -10.78 -1.30 -11.08
N PHE A 227 -9.87 -0.87 -11.96
CA PHE A 227 -8.91 -1.76 -12.62
C PHE A 227 -7.89 -2.36 -11.64
N TYR A 228 -7.64 -1.70 -10.52
CA TYR A 228 -6.74 -2.20 -9.49
C TYR A 228 -7.33 -3.39 -8.72
N ASN A 229 -8.66 -3.51 -8.64
CA ASN A 229 -9.30 -4.67 -8.02
C ASN A 229 -9.33 -5.83 -9.04
N PRO A 230 -8.56 -6.92 -8.83
CA PRO A 230 -8.43 -7.98 -9.81
C PRO A 230 -9.77 -8.67 -10.12
N SER A 231 -10.66 -8.77 -9.13
CA SER A 231 -11.97 -9.41 -9.30
C SER A 231 -12.86 -8.59 -10.23
N LEU A 232 -12.84 -7.27 -10.09
CA LEU A 232 -13.60 -6.34 -10.94
C LEU A 232 -13.03 -6.28 -12.35
N ALA A 233 -11.71 -6.14 -12.48
CA ALA A 233 -11.02 -6.15 -13.77
C ALA A 233 -11.25 -7.47 -14.53
N PHE A 234 -11.11 -8.62 -13.85
CA PHE A 234 -11.37 -9.93 -14.46
C PHE A 234 -12.81 -10.04 -14.97
N PHE A 235 -13.79 -9.63 -14.15
CA PHE A 235 -15.20 -9.65 -14.55
C PHE A 235 -15.45 -8.78 -15.78
N LEU A 236 -14.88 -7.58 -15.83
CA LEU A 236 -14.95 -6.69 -17.00
C LEU A 236 -14.41 -7.38 -18.26
N TYR A 237 -13.21 -7.95 -18.21
CA TYR A 237 -12.60 -8.63 -19.36
C TYR A 237 -13.37 -9.88 -19.79
N MET A 238 -13.92 -10.64 -18.85
CA MET A 238 -14.78 -11.79 -19.13
C MET A 238 -16.06 -11.36 -19.87
N VAL A 239 -16.76 -10.34 -19.35
CA VAL A 239 -17.97 -9.79 -19.99
C VAL A 239 -17.64 -9.19 -21.36
N THR A 240 -16.48 -8.54 -21.50
CA THR A 240 -15.98 -8.03 -22.79
C THR A 240 -15.74 -9.17 -23.78
N GLY A 241 -15.14 -10.29 -23.36
CA GLY A 241 -14.96 -11.47 -24.19
C GLY A 241 -16.28 -12.09 -24.62
N LEU A 242 -17.25 -12.20 -23.70
CA LEU A 242 -18.60 -12.66 -24.01
C LEU A 242 -19.28 -11.76 -25.04
N PHE A 243 -19.15 -10.44 -24.91
CA PHE A 243 -19.63 -9.48 -25.90
C PHE A 243 -19.02 -9.76 -27.28
N TYR A 244 -17.70 -9.95 -27.38
CA TYR A 244 -17.04 -10.27 -28.66
C TYR A 244 -17.61 -11.52 -29.32
N VAL A 245 -17.85 -12.58 -28.55
CA VAL A 245 -18.43 -13.83 -29.06
C VAL A 245 -19.85 -13.58 -29.56
N LEU A 246 -20.71 -12.97 -28.74
CA LEU A 246 -22.11 -12.69 -29.06
C LEU A 246 -22.29 -11.65 -30.17
N ALA A 247 -21.30 -10.78 -30.35
CA ALA A 247 -21.27 -9.80 -31.44
C ALA A 247 -20.65 -10.35 -32.71
N SER A 248 -19.98 -11.52 -32.71
CA SER A 248 -19.38 -12.07 -33.93
C SER A 248 -20.43 -12.67 -34.89
N PRO A 249 -20.28 -12.51 -36.22
CA PRO A 249 -21.17 -13.11 -37.21
C PRO A 249 -21.25 -14.64 -37.08
N GLU A 250 -22.39 -15.25 -37.41
CA GLU A 250 -22.58 -16.71 -37.32
C GLU A 250 -21.56 -17.50 -38.16
N ASP A 251 -21.26 -17.03 -39.38
CA ASP A 251 -20.26 -17.64 -40.26
C ASP A 251 -18.84 -17.64 -39.65
N ALA A 252 -18.53 -16.62 -38.84
CA ALA A 252 -17.26 -16.52 -38.13
C ALA A 252 -17.21 -17.44 -36.90
N ARG A 253 -18.36 -17.78 -36.30
CA ARG A 253 -18.47 -18.75 -35.19
C ARG A 253 -18.40 -20.21 -35.68
N ALA A 254 -18.90 -20.46 -36.89
CA ALA A 254 -19.01 -21.82 -37.45
C ALA A 254 -17.69 -22.39 -38.00
N GLN A 255 -16.67 -21.56 -38.24
CA GLN A 255 -15.37 -22.02 -38.75
C GLN A 255 -14.31 -22.05 -37.63
N PRO A 256 -13.96 -23.23 -37.08
CA PRO A 256 -12.73 -23.35 -36.32
C PRO A 256 -11.58 -23.31 -37.33
N LYS A 257 -11.09 -22.12 -37.68
CA LYS A 257 -9.84 -22.05 -38.44
C LYS A 257 -8.77 -22.68 -37.55
N ALA A 258 -8.14 -23.76 -38.02
CA ALA A 258 -7.01 -24.41 -37.33
C ALA A 258 -5.97 -23.39 -36.83
N ALA A 259 -5.82 -22.26 -37.52
CA ALA A 259 -5.03 -21.10 -37.12
C ALA A 259 -5.36 -20.54 -35.71
N HIS A 260 -6.62 -20.51 -35.27
CA HIS A 260 -6.98 -20.03 -33.92
C HIS A 260 -6.63 -21.05 -32.83
N GLN A 261 -6.72 -22.34 -33.12
CA GLN A 261 -6.27 -23.40 -32.20
C GLN A 261 -4.74 -23.42 -32.09
N VAL A 262 -4.05 -23.19 -33.21
CA VAL A 262 -2.58 -23.04 -33.27
C VAL A 262 -2.10 -21.79 -32.54
N LEU A 263 -2.86 -20.69 -32.52
CA LEU A 263 -2.56 -19.49 -31.72
C LEU A 263 -2.99 -19.61 -30.25
N GLY A 264 -4.00 -20.45 -29.97
CA GLY A 264 -4.47 -20.73 -28.61
C GLY A 264 -3.42 -21.47 -27.77
N VAL A 265 -2.63 -22.36 -28.38
CA VAL A 265 -1.57 -23.09 -27.66
C VAL A 265 -0.47 -22.14 -27.13
N PRO A 266 0.17 -21.27 -27.94
CA PRO A 266 1.08 -20.24 -27.44
C PRO A 266 0.46 -19.34 -26.38
N PHE A 267 -0.80 -18.94 -26.55
CA PHE A 267 -1.50 -18.13 -25.54
C PHE A 267 -1.63 -18.87 -24.21
N LEU A 268 -2.06 -20.15 -24.23
CA LEU A 268 -2.16 -20.98 -23.03
C LEU A 268 -0.79 -21.23 -22.38
N ILE A 269 0.27 -21.40 -23.18
CA ILE A 269 1.64 -21.49 -22.69
C ILE A 269 2.04 -20.18 -22.00
N VAL A 270 1.81 -19.02 -22.62
CA VAL A 270 2.09 -17.71 -22.01
C VAL A 270 1.26 -17.51 -20.75
N ALA A 271 -0.02 -17.85 -20.75
CA ALA A 271 -0.89 -17.77 -19.59
C ALA A 271 -0.40 -18.68 -18.46
N ALA A 272 0.04 -19.90 -18.77
CA ALA A 272 0.62 -20.83 -17.81
C ALA A 272 1.96 -20.31 -17.26
N LEU A 273 2.82 -19.74 -18.10
CA LEU A 273 4.08 -19.11 -17.69
C LEU A 273 3.84 -17.91 -16.77
N VAL A 274 2.90 -17.01 -17.13
CA VAL A 274 2.50 -15.86 -16.31
C VAL A 274 1.89 -16.32 -14.99
N SER A 275 1.04 -17.35 -15.02
CA SER A 275 0.44 -17.93 -13.81
C SER A 275 1.50 -18.59 -12.91
N GLY A 276 2.47 -19.28 -13.49
CA GLY A 276 3.61 -19.86 -12.78
C GLY A 276 4.51 -18.78 -12.16
N MET A 277 4.75 -17.68 -12.87
CA MET A 277 5.45 -16.50 -12.33
C MET A 277 4.67 -15.86 -11.18
N ALA A 278 3.35 -15.73 -11.31
CA ALA A 278 2.49 -15.22 -10.24
C ALA A 278 2.53 -16.14 -9.01
N LEU A 279 2.48 -17.47 -9.20
CA LEU A 279 2.62 -18.41 -8.08
C LEU A 279 3.95 -18.20 -7.32
N ARG A 280 5.04 -17.94 -8.05
CA ARG A 280 6.35 -17.65 -7.47
C ARG A 280 6.34 -16.36 -6.64
N THR A 281 5.55 -15.35 -6.99
CA THR A 281 5.40 -14.13 -6.18
C THR A 281 4.52 -14.34 -4.96
N TYR A 282 3.49 -15.19 -5.05
CA TYR A 282 2.57 -15.47 -3.93
C TYR A 282 3.15 -16.43 -2.88
N LEU A 283 4.06 -17.32 -3.26
CA LEU A 283 4.55 -18.38 -2.38
C LEU A 283 5.33 -17.85 -1.15
N PRO A 284 6.22 -16.84 -1.25
CA PRO A 284 6.84 -16.22 -0.09
C PRO A 284 5.81 -15.65 0.89
N ASP A 285 4.82 -14.91 0.41
CA ASP A 285 3.77 -14.30 1.23
C ASP A 285 2.91 -15.37 1.91
N TYR A 286 2.62 -16.46 1.22
CA TYR A 286 1.92 -17.60 1.80
C TYR A 286 2.73 -18.22 2.94
N ILE A 287 4.04 -18.41 2.77
CA ILE A 287 4.91 -18.95 3.84
C ILE A 287 4.97 -17.96 5.01
N ALA A 288 5.18 -16.69 4.74
CA ALA A 288 5.34 -15.64 5.74
C ALA A 288 4.03 -15.30 6.49
N SER A 289 2.87 -15.50 5.87
CA SER A 289 1.55 -15.42 6.51
C SER A 289 1.17 -16.67 7.33
N GLY A 290 2.11 -17.60 7.52
CA GLY A 290 1.86 -18.82 8.29
C GLY A 290 1.01 -19.84 7.54
N ARG A 291 1.12 -19.87 6.21
CA ARG A 291 0.43 -20.81 5.31
C ARG A 291 -1.09 -20.67 5.31
N LYS A 292 -1.58 -19.46 5.54
CA LYS A 292 -3.01 -19.13 5.44
C LYS A 292 -3.30 -18.59 4.05
N VAL A 293 -4.32 -19.14 3.38
CA VAL A 293 -4.74 -18.69 2.03
C VAL A 293 -5.54 -17.38 2.08
N VAL A 294 -6.16 -17.08 3.22
CA VAL A 294 -6.89 -15.82 3.45
C VAL A 294 -5.91 -14.77 3.96
N ASN A 295 -5.95 -13.56 3.41
CA ASN A 295 -5.06 -12.43 3.73
C ASN A 295 -3.57 -12.69 3.40
N VAL A 296 -3.28 -13.46 2.36
CA VAL A 296 -1.91 -13.53 1.79
C VAL A 296 -1.50 -12.13 1.31
N GLY A 297 -0.30 -11.69 1.66
CA GLY A 297 0.18 -10.33 1.41
C GLY A 297 -0.22 -9.30 2.49
N ASP A 298 -0.81 -9.73 3.62
CA ASP A 298 -1.00 -8.88 4.79
C ASP A 298 0.17 -9.01 5.78
N ASP A 299 0.87 -7.89 6.01
CA ASP A 299 2.05 -7.83 6.86
C ASP A 299 1.72 -7.92 8.36
N LYS A 300 0.43 -7.94 8.75
CA LYS A 300 0.00 -7.96 10.15
C LYS A 300 0.66 -9.07 10.97
N LEU A 301 0.78 -10.28 10.42
CA LEU A 301 1.40 -11.38 11.15
C LEU A 301 2.90 -11.14 11.34
N MET A 302 3.59 -10.64 10.31
CA MET A 302 5.02 -10.32 10.39
C MET A 302 5.27 -9.22 11.41
N GLN A 303 4.46 -8.16 11.42
CA GLN A 303 4.49 -7.10 12.41
C GLN A 303 4.15 -7.60 13.82
N ALA A 304 3.16 -8.48 13.96
CA ALA A 304 2.81 -9.07 15.25
C ALA A 304 3.98 -9.87 15.84
N LYS A 305 4.66 -10.68 15.02
CA LYS A 305 5.86 -11.41 15.46
C LYS A 305 6.98 -10.46 15.89
N LEU A 306 7.23 -9.38 15.15
CA LEU A 306 8.23 -8.37 15.53
C LEU A 306 7.90 -7.74 16.89
N ARG A 307 6.64 -7.36 17.14
CA ARG A 307 6.18 -6.85 18.44
C ARG A 307 6.39 -7.84 19.58
N VAL A 308 6.20 -9.13 19.34
CA VAL A 308 6.50 -10.18 20.34
C VAL A 308 8.01 -10.25 20.60
N GLY A 309 8.83 -10.11 19.55
CA GLY A 309 10.28 -9.95 19.69
C GLY A 309 10.64 -8.75 20.57
N GLU A 310 10.04 -7.58 20.32
CA GLU A 310 10.26 -6.37 21.12
C GLU A 310 9.86 -6.55 22.58
N PHE A 311 8.74 -7.22 22.83
CA PHE A 311 8.30 -7.58 24.17
C PHE A 311 9.40 -8.34 24.92
N PHE A 312 9.90 -9.45 24.36
CA PHE A 312 10.89 -10.30 25.03
C PHE A 312 12.29 -9.68 25.10
N LEU A 313 12.71 -8.93 24.07
CA LEU A 313 14.07 -8.40 23.99
C LEU A 313 14.23 -7.02 24.65
N ARG A 314 13.15 -6.25 24.82
CA ARG A 314 13.17 -4.93 25.46
C ARG A 314 12.31 -4.89 26.72
N LYS A 315 10.99 -5.06 26.59
CA LYS A 315 10.04 -4.83 27.69
C LYS A 315 10.32 -5.75 28.89
N VAL A 316 10.57 -7.04 28.65
CA VAL A 316 10.92 -8.00 29.70
C VAL A 316 12.16 -7.56 30.48
N GLN A 317 13.19 -7.07 29.78
CA GLN A 317 14.42 -6.61 30.41
C GLN A 317 14.18 -5.32 31.21
N THR A 318 13.42 -4.37 30.66
CA THR A 318 13.09 -3.10 31.34
C THR A 318 12.26 -3.33 32.60
N GLU A 319 11.24 -4.19 32.55
CA GLU A 319 10.43 -4.51 33.73
C GLU A 319 11.24 -5.24 34.80
N ALA A 320 12.10 -6.18 34.40
CA ALA A 320 12.99 -6.88 35.31
C ALA A 320 13.96 -5.91 36.02
N GLN A 321 14.48 -4.91 35.31
CA GLN A 321 15.31 -3.84 35.91
C GLN A 321 14.52 -3.00 36.93
N ASN A 322 13.21 -2.85 36.73
CA ASN A 322 12.31 -2.14 37.64
C ASN A 322 11.70 -3.05 38.73
N ALA A 323 12.21 -4.27 38.91
CA ALA A 323 11.68 -5.28 39.84
C ALA A 323 10.19 -5.60 39.64
N ARG A 324 9.71 -5.51 38.38
CA ARG A 324 8.34 -5.83 37.95
C ARG A 324 8.34 -7.04 37.02
N HIS A 325 7.17 -7.66 36.90
CA HIS A 325 6.97 -8.75 35.94
C HIS A 325 6.36 -8.21 34.66
N ALA A 326 6.97 -8.52 33.52
CA ALA A 326 6.39 -8.20 32.23
C ALA A 326 5.20 -9.13 31.94
N MET A 327 4.11 -8.52 31.45
CA MET A 327 2.86 -9.19 31.15
C MET A 327 2.39 -8.87 29.74
N GLU A 328 1.79 -9.85 29.07
CA GLU A 328 1.19 -9.69 27.74
C GLU A 328 0.14 -10.77 27.47
N SER A 329 -0.76 -10.55 26.50
CA SER A 329 -1.73 -11.57 26.07
C SER A 329 -1.01 -12.83 25.54
N ILE A 330 -1.47 -14.01 25.96
CA ILE A 330 -0.88 -15.26 25.47
C ILE A 330 -1.16 -15.47 23.98
N GLU A 331 -2.29 -14.97 23.47
CA GLU A 331 -2.62 -15.01 22.04
C GLU A 331 -1.58 -14.23 21.23
N THR A 332 -1.21 -13.05 21.71
CA THR A 332 -0.18 -12.21 21.08
C THR A 332 1.16 -12.94 21.08
N LEU A 333 1.61 -13.44 22.24
CA LEU A 333 2.92 -14.11 22.35
C LEU A 333 2.99 -15.40 21.53
N ALA A 334 1.87 -16.11 21.37
CA ALA A 334 1.77 -17.35 20.60
C ALA A 334 2.10 -17.18 19.11
N HIS A 335 2.06 -15.94 18.59
CA HIS A 335 2.48 -15.67 17.21
C HIS A 335 3.96 -16.03 16.96
N LEU A 336 4.84 -15.90 17.95
CA LEU A 336 6.27 -16.22 17.80
C LEU A 336 6.66 -17.50 18.53
N ILE A 337 6.09 -17.74 19.72
CA ILE A 337 6.36 -18.92 20.55
C ILE A 337 5.06 -19.73 20.63
N PRO A 338 4.81 -20.69 19.72
CA PRO A 338 3.50 -21.31 19.62
C PRO A 338 3.23 -22.40 20.68
N LEU A 339 4.29 -22.92 21.32
CA LEU A 339 4.19 -24.07 22.23
C LEU A 339 3.98 -23.60 23.68
N ARG A 340 2.87 -24.04 24.27
CA ARG A 340 2.58 -23.81 25.70
C ARG A 340 3.70 -24.27 26.63
N SER A 341 4.30 -25.42 26.36
CA SER A 341 5.38 -25.99 27.17
C SER A 341 6.60 -25.07 27.24
N GLN A 342 6.82 -24.23 26.22
CA GLN A 342 7.86 -23.22 26.26
C GLN A 342 7.48 -22.08 27.20
N PHE A 343 6.24 -21.58 27.17
CA PHE A 343 5.79 -20.56 28.11
C PHE A 343 5.90 -21.01 29.57
N GLU A 344 5.48 -22.24 29.87
CA GLU A 344 5.53 -22.79 31.22
C GLU A 344 6.94 -23.02 31.76
N SER A 345 7.99 -22.94 30.91
CA SER A 345 9.37 -23.06 31.38
C SER A 345 9.93 -21.77 31.97
N PHE A 346 9.40 -20.60 31.59
CA PHE A 346 9.92 -19.28 32.02
C PHE A 346 8.87 -18.32 32.59
N GLY A 347 7.65 -18.80 32.83
CA GLY A 347 6.58 -17.98 33.39
C GLY A 347 5.31 -18.74 33.70
N GLN A 348 4.25 -17.98 33.95
CA GLN A 348 2.96 -18.49 34.39
C GLN A 348 1.83 -17.90 33.56
N ILE A 349 0.83 -18.73 33.27
CA ILE A 349 -0.38 -18.31 32.55
C ILE A 349 -1.45 -17.95 33.58
N TRP A 350 -2.10 -16.80 33.37
CA TRP A 350 -3.12 -16.26 34.26
C TRP A 350 -4.40 -15.96 33.49
N VAL A 351 -5.53 -16.17 34.13
CA VAL A 351 -6.85 -15.84 33.63
C VAL A 351 -7.35 -14.59 34.36
N PRO A 352 -7.77 -13.54 33.63
CA PRO A 352 -8.28 -12.34 34.26
C PRO A 352 -9.56 -12.62 35.04
N SER A 353 -9.81 -11.84 36.10
CA SER A 353 -11.02 -12.01 36.90
C SER A 353 -12.24 -11.56 36.08
N ALA A 354 -13.36 -12.28 36.21
CA ALA A 354 -14.62 -11.89 35.57
C ALA A 354 -15.21 -10.59 36.17
N THR A 355 -14.86 -10.26 37.42
CA THR A 355 -15.26 -9.01 38.09
C THR A 355 -14.12 -7.98 38.08
N PRO A 356 -14.40 -6.71 37.79
CA PRO A 356 -13.44 -5.62 37.94
C PRO A 356 -12.84 -5.58 39.36
N GLY A 357 -11.52 -5.61 39.47
CA GLY A 357 -10.80 -5.64 40.75
C GLY A 357 -10.73 -7.01 41.45
N GLY A 358 -11.31 -8.07 40.88
CA GLY A 358 -11.16 -9.42 41.40
C GLY A 358 -9.77 -10.01 41.14
N ARG A 359 -9.38 -11.03 41.93
CA ARG A 359 -8.06 -11.66 41.81
C ARG A 359 -7.98 -12.51 40.55
N HIS A 360 -6.92 -12.29 39.77
CA HIS A 360 -6.57 -13.17 38.66
C HIS A 360 -6.26 -14.59 39.16
N LYS A 361 -6.63 -15.60 38.37
CA LYS A 361 -6.40 -17.01 38.72
C LYS A 361 -5.27 -17.55 37.86
N ARG A 362 -4.27 -18.16 38.50
CA ARG A 362 -3.24 -18.93 37.78
C ARG A 362 -3.88 -20.15 37.13
N LEU A 363 -3.59 -20.37 35.85
CA LEU A 363 -4.08 -21.52 35.11
C LEU A 363 -3.28 -22.78 35.50
N ASP A 364 -3.96 -23.89 35.71
CA ASP A 364 -3.32 -25.15 36.04
C ASP A 364 -2.57 -25.74 34.82
N PRO A 365 -1.43 -26.42 35.03
CA PRO A 365 -0.71 -27.11 33.95
C PRO A 365 -1.64 -28.06 33.18
N GLY A 366 -1.59 -28.02 31.84
CA GLY A 366 -2.43 -28.85 30.96
C GLY A 366 -3.87 -28.37 30.75
N ALA A 367 -4.42 -27.45 31.55
CA ALA A 367 -5.79 -26.94 31.37
C ALA A 367 -5.95 -26.07 30.11
N PRO A 368 -7.02 -26.16 29.31
CA PRO A 368 -7.17 -25.38 28.09
C PRO A 368 -7.02 -23.87 28.33
N VAL A 369 -6.25 -23.20 27.47
CA VAL A 369 -5.94 -21.77 27.59
C VAL A 369 -7.12 -20.95 27.06
N PRO A 370 -7.79 -20.12 27.89
CA PRO A 370 -8.88 -19.29 27.42
C PRO A 370 -8.36 -18.09 26.59
N PRO A 371 -9.16 -17.53 25.66
CA PRO A 371 -8.71 -16.44 24.76
C PRO A 371 -8.25 -15.17 25.48
N ASN A 372 -8.82 -14.87 26.63
CA ASN A 372 -8.48 -13.69 27.43
C ASN A 372 -7.32 -13.91 28.42
N ALA A 373 -6.65 -15.07 28.38
CA ALA A 373 -5.51 -15.34 29.24
C ALA A 373 -4.31 -14.43 28.92
N PHE A 374 -3.58 -14.05 29.96
CA PHE A 374 -2.32 -13.33 29.83
C PHE A 374 -1.19 -14.13 30.47
N PHE A 375 0.03 -13.86 30.02
CA PHE A 375 1.22 -14.52 30.48
C PHE A 375 2.06 -13.56 31.32
N VAL A 376 2.61 -14.07 32.42
CA VAL A 376 3.50 -13.34 33.33
C VAL A 376 4.87 -14.00 33.28
N VAL A 377 5.89 -13.25 32.86
CA VAL A 377 7.27 -13.73 32.77
C VAL A 377 7.88 -13.78 34.17
N THR A 378 8.32 -14.96 34.63
CA THR A 378 8.98 -15.15 35.94
C THR A 378 10.48 -15.34 35.84
N ASP A 379 10.99 -15.83 34.71
CA ASP A 379 12.42 -15.93 34.41
C ASP A 379 12.76 -15.11 33.16
N PRO A 380 13.16 -13.83 33.33
CA PRO A 380 13.53 -12.95 32.22
C PRO A 380 14.71 -13.48 31.37
N GLY A 381 15.66 -14.18 31.98
CA GLY A 381 16.84 -14.69 31.31
C GLY A 381 16.50 -15.83 30.36
N LEU A 382 15.75 -16.82 30.86
CA LEU A 382 15.28 -17.94 30.06
C LEU A 382 14.27 -17.48 29.01
N ALA A 383 13.36 -16.55 29.34
CA ALA A 383 12.42 -15.98 28.37
C ALA A 383 13.15 -15.35 27.18
N ARG A 384 14.22 -14.58 27.44
CA ARG A 384 15.05 -13.97 26.39
C ARG A 384 15.74 -15.03 25.54
N GLN A 385 16.27 -16.11 26.14
CA GLN A 385 16.93 -17.19 25.40
C GLN A 385 15.95 -17.92 24.48
N VAL A 386 14.77 -18.30 24.99
CA VAL A 386 13.73 -18.98 24.20
C VAL A 386 13.23 -18.07 23.06
N ALA A 387 13.05 -16.78 23.32
CA ALA A 387 12.66 -15.81 22.31
C ALA A 387 13.73 -15.70 21.20
N LEU A 388 15.02 -15.60 21.54
CA LEU A 388 16.10 -15.55 20.54
C LEU A 388 16.10 -16.78 19.63
N GLN A 389 15.94 -17.99 20.18
CA GLN A 389 15.83 -19.21 19.39
C GLN A 389 14.57 -19.25 18.50
N ALA A 390 13.47 -18.65 18.94
CA ALA A 390 12.26 -18.52 18.13
C ALA A 390 12.44 -17.50 16.99
N ILE A 391 13.13 -16.40 17.26
CA ILE A 391 13.47 -15.36 16.26
C ILE A 391 14.40 -15.94 15.20
N GLU A 392 15.43 -16.68 15.58
CA GLU A 392 16.37 -17.29 14.65
C GLU A 392 15.67 -18.24 13.67
N ARG A 393 14.87 -19.20 14.19
CA ARG A 393 14.06 -20.10 13.36
C ARG A 393 13.07 -19.36 12.46
N TRP A 394 12.50 -18.26 12.94
CA TRP A 394 11.61 -17.41 12.15
C TRP A 394 12.36 -16.74 11.00
N LEU A 395 13.52 -16.15 11.26
CA LEU A 395 14.35 -15.49 10.25
C LEU A 395 14.89 -16.47 9.21
N GLU A 396 15.26 -17.69 9.61
CA GLU A 396 15.63 -18.76 8.67
C GLU A 396 14.47 -19.12 7.73
N GLY A 397 13.27 -19.30 8.30
CA GLY A 397 12.06 -19.56 7.51
C GLY A 397 11.73 -18.43 6.52
N LEU A 398 11.89 -17.17 6.96
CA LEU A 398 11.72 -16.01 6.07
C LEU A 398 12.81 -15.95 4.99
N LYS A 399 14.07 -16.27 5.29
CA LYS A 399 15.15 -16.30 4.28
C LYS A 399 14.87 -17.35 3.22
N MET A 400 14.37 -18.52 3.63
CA MET A 400 13.94 -19.56 2.70
C MET A 400 12.77 -19.07 1.84
N ALA A 401 11.78 -18.38 2.42
CA ALA A 401 10.68 -17.77 1.67
C ALA A 401 11.16 -16.73 0.65
N ASP A 402 12.03 -15.80 1.07
CA ASP A 402 12.61 -14.76 0.21
C ASP A 402 13.42 -15.36 -0.96
N SER A 403 14.13 -16.46 -0.73
CA SER A 403 14.92 -17.12 -1.78
C SER A 403 14.10 -17.60 -2.98
N ILE A 404 12.79 -17.82 -2.80
CA ILE A 404 11.86 -18.19 -3.87
C ILE A 404 11.66 -17.00 -4.81
N PHE A 405 11.46 -15.79 -4.29
CA PHE A 405 11.28 -14.56 -5.06
C PHE A 405 11.98 -13.37 -4.38
N PRO A 406 13.30 -13.17 -4.62
CA PRO A 406 14.13 -12.23 -3.86
C PRO A 406 14.02 -10.78 -4.38
N TYR A 407 12.80 -10.35 -4.72
CA TYR A 407 12.51 -9.04 -5.30
C TYR A 407 11.47 -8.24 -4.51
N ASP A 408 10.85 -8.82 -3.48
CA ASP A 408 9.88 -8.11 -2.65
C ASP A 408 10.58 -7.11 -1.70
N PRO A 409 10.32 -5.79 -1.82
CA PRO A 409 10.88 -4.80 -0.90
C PRO A 409 10.30 -4.86 0.51
N GLU A 410 9.07 -5.32 0.71
CA GLU A 410 8.46 -5.39 2.06
C GLU A 410 9.12 -6.51 2.88
N MET A 411 9.43 -7.65 2.26
CA MET A 411 10.25 -8.70 2.88
C MET A 411 11.61 -8.15 3.37
N ALA A 412 12.31 -7.35 2.55
CA ALA A 412 13.57 -6.73 2.95
C ALA A 412 13.37 -5.76 4.14
N ALA A 413 12.30 -4.96 4.13
CA ALA A 413 11.92 -4.07 5.22
C ALA A 413 11.69 -4.83 6.54
N HIS A 414 11.07 -6.01 6.49
CA HIS A 414 10.90 -6.86 7.67
C HIS A 414 12.23 -7.34 8.24
N PHE A 415 13.19 -7.75 7.40
CA PHE A 415 14.52 -8.11 7.87
C PHE A 415 15.26 -6.93 8.51
N VAL A 416 15.18 -5.74 7.91
CA VAL A 416 15.76 -4.52 8.49
C VAL A 416 15.20 -4.29 9.90
N GLY A 417 13.88 -4.39 10.08
CA GLY A 417 13.24 -4.24 11.39
C GLY A 417 13.73 -5.27 12.43
N TRP A 418 13.86 -6.53 12.04
CA TRP A 418 14.38 -7.58 12.92
C TRP A 418 15.84 -7.37 13.32
N TYR A 419 16.72 -7.08 12.37
CA TYR A 419 18.13 -6.85 12.68
C TYR A 419 18.34 -5.54 13.43
N ASP A 420 17.50 -4.52 13.21
CA ASP A 420 17.50 -3.31 14.05
C ASP A 420 17.12 -3.62 15.50
N LEU A 421 16.11 -4.45 15.73
CA LEU A 421 15.79 -4.88 17.09
C LEU A 421 16.95 -5.65 17.72
N LEU A 422 17.49 -6.65 17.02
CA LEU A 422 18.56 -7.52 17.52
C LEU A 422 19.85 -6.74 17.83
N LEU A 423 20.28 -5.84 16.93
CA LEU A 423 21.50 -5.05 17.13
C LEU A 423 21.40 -4.10 18.34
N ASN A 424 20.20 -3.60 18.65
CA ASN A 424 19.97 -2.70 19.78
C ASN A 424 19.81 -3.45 21.12
N CYS A 425 19.59 -4.77 21.09
CA CYS A 425 19.37 -5.61 22.27
C CYS A 425 20.54 -6.55 22.59
N VAL A 426 21.60 -6.57 21.77
CA VAL A 426 22.77 -7.43 21.96
C VAL A 426 23.92 -6.68 22.63
N GLN A 427 24.61 -7.35 23.55
CA GLN A 427 25.78 -6.82 24.26
C GLN A 427 27.09 -7.42 23.72
N ASP A 428 27.04 -8.66 23.23
CA ASP A 428 28.19 -9.33 22.63
C ASP A 428 28.69 -8.59 21.37
N PRO A 429 29.96 -8.11 21.35
CA PRO A 429 30.53 -7.39 20.22
C PRO A 429 30.52 -8.17 18.90
N GLU A 430 30.72 -9.50 18.94
CA GLU A 430 30.74 -10.32 17.72
C GLU A 430 29.35 -10.41 17.11
N LYS A 431 28.34 -10.73 17.91
CA LYS A 431 26.94 -10.70 17.47
C LYS A 431 26.49 -9.32 17.03
N LYS A 432 26.96 -8.25 17.70
CA LYS A 432 26.66 -6.87 17.28
C LYS A 432 27.22 -6.58 15.88
N ARG A 433 28.42 -7.07 15.57
CA ARG A 433 29.01 -7.01 14.22
C ARG A 433 28.18 -7.78 13.22
N GLU A 434 27.84 -9.03 13.53
CA GLU A 434 27.04 -9.90 12.68
C GLU A 434 25.70 -9.24 12.30
N TYR A 435 24.95 -8.75 13.29
CA TYR A 435 23.65 -8.08 13.06
C TYR A 435 23.78 -6.75 12.33
N THR A 436 24.88 -6.01 12.54
CA THR A 436 25.14 -4.77 11.78
C THR A 436 25.33 -5.06 10.30
N LEU A 437 26.09 -6.10 9.95
CA LEU A 437 26.29 -6.50 8.56
C LEU A 437 24.99 -7.02 7.93
N ALA A 438 24.25 -7.86 8.66
CA ALA A 438 22.96 -8.35 8.18
C ALA A 438 21.94 -7.21 7.98
N TYR A 439 21.86 -6.25 8.90
CA TYR A 439 21.05 -5.04 8.75
C TYR A 439 21.43 -4.28 7.47
N LEU A 440 22.73 -4.07 7.23
CA LEU A 440 23.23 -3.35 6.08
C LEU A 440 22.87 -4.04 4.76
N ASP A 441 23.06 -5.36 4.69
CA ASP A 441 22.76 -6.16 3.49
C ASP A 441 21.26 -6.10 3.14
N TRP A 442 20.39 -6.18 4.13
CA TRP A 442 18.94 -6.10 3.92
C TRP A 442 18.46 -4.68 3.64
N ALA A 443 19.09 -3.66 4.22
CA ALA A 443 18.82 -2.27 3.88
C ALA A 443 19.23 -1.96 2.43
N GLU A 444 20.38 -2.47 1.98
CA GLU A 444 20.80 -2.40 0.58
C GLU A 444 19.83 -3.14 -0.34
N ALA A 445 19.39 -4.34 0.05
CA ALA A 445 18.39 -5.09 -0.68
C ALA A 445 17.07 -4.32 -0.80
N SER A 446 16.65 -3.61 0.25
CA SER A 446 15.46 -2.75 0.24
C SER A 446 15.59 -1.64 -0.81
N VAL A 447 16.72 -0.93 -0.87
CA VAL A 447 16.98 0.11 -1.89
C VAL A 447 17.02 -0.50 -3.28
N ARG A 448 17.73 -1.61 -3.47
CA ARG A 448 17.84 -2.29 -4.77
C ARG A 448 16.48 -2.77 -5.30
N ARG A 449 15.60 -3.25 -4.42
CA ARG A 449 14.26 -3.75 -4.77
C ARG A 449 13.24 -2.63 -4.97
N SER A 450 13.39 -1.50 -4.29
CA SER A 450 12.48 -0.34 -4.41
C SER A 450 13.25 0.99 -4.28
N PRO A 451 13.93 1.45 -5.36
CA PRO A 451 14.81 2.62 -5.30
C PRO A 451 14.07 3.96 -5.23
N LEU A 452 12.75 3.98 -5.38
CA LEU A 452 11.93 5.19 -5.21
C LEU A 452 11.47 5.40 -3.77
N ARG A 453 11.82 4.48 -2.86
CA ARG A 453 11.32 4.44 -1.48
C ARG A 453 12.28 5.16 -0.53
N SER A 454 11.88 6.35 -0.07
CA SER A 454 12.67 7.22 0.82
C SER A 454 13.28 6.50 2.04
N TRP A 455 12.47 5.81 2.84
CA TRP A 455 12.89 5.11 4.06
C TRP A 455 13.86 3.95 3.83
N GLY A 456 13.86 3.33 2.65
CA GLY A 456 14.88 2.33 2.29
C GLY A 456 16.28 2.96 2.26
N HIS A 457 16.38 4.17 1.70
CA HIS A 457 17.63 4.94 1.69
C HIS A 457 18.03 5.41 3.10
N GLU A 458 17.07 5.83 3.95
CA GLU A 458 17.36 6.18 5.36
C GLU A 458 17.98 5.00 6.11
N TRP A 459 17.42 3.80 5.92
CA TRP A 459 17.94 2.60 6.56
C TRP A 459 19.32 2.21 6.03
N TYR A 460 19.53 2.31 4.72
CA TYR A 460 20.82 1.99 4.12
C TYR A 460 21.89 2.97 4.60
N ALA A 461 21.58 4.27 4.65
CA ALA A 461 22.43 5.30 5.22
C ALA A 461 22.84 4.98 6.67
N LYS A 462 21.85 4.64 7.52
CA LYS A 462 22.09 4.22 8.90
C LYS A 462 23.01 3.00 8.97
N GLY A 463 22.81 2.00 8.11
CA GLY A 463 23.63 0.79 8.07
C GLY A 463 25.08 1.08 7.69
N LEU A 464 25.29 1.96 6.71
CA LEU A 464 26.63 2.39 6.29
C LEU A 464 27.36 3.09 7.44
N TRP A 465 26.66 3.92 8.19
CA TRP A 465 27.21 4.62 9.36
C TRP A 465 27.52 3.69 10.53
N LEU A 466 26.66 2.70 10.78
CA LEU A 466 26.94 1.65 11.76
C LEU A 466 28.20 0.88 11.38
N ARG A 467 28.34 0.47 10.12
CA ARG A 467 29.56 -0.18 9.60
C ARG A 467 30.77 0.72 9.69
N ALA A 468 30.65 2.01 9.36
CA ALA A 468 31.75 2.96 9.41
C ALA A 468 32.38 3.07 10.81
N ASN A 469 31.58 2.92 11.86
CA ASN A 469 32.10 2.93 13.24
C ASN A 469 32.95 1.71 13.61
N MET A 470 32.94 0.68 12.77
CA MET A 470 33.72 -0.56 12.94
C MET A 470 35.00 -0.57 12.10
N GLU A 471 35.12 0.35 11.14
CA GLU A 471 36.21 0.40 10.18
C GLU A 471 37.25 1.46 10.56
N ARG A 472 38.44 1.36 9.97
CA ARG A 472 39.52 2.36 10.07
C ARG A 472 39.55 3.24 8.82
N GLU A 473 40.34 4.30 8.84
CA GLU A 473 40.59 5.13 7.65
C GLU A 473 41.35 4.35 6.58
N PRO A 474 41.08 4.59 5.27
CA PRO A 474 40.13 5.57 4.70
C PRO A 474 38.70 5.04 4.50
N THR A 475 38.46 3.76 4.82
CA THR A 475 37.17 3.09 4.59
C THR A 475 36.05 3.71 5.41
N LYS A 476 36.34 4.15 6.63
CA LYS A 476 35.40 4.83 7.51
C LYS A 476 34.81 6.09 6.87
N GLU A 477 35.66 7.01 6.41
CA GLU A 477 35.18 8.23 5.75
C GLU A 477 34.34 7.91 4.50
N ALA A 478 34.79 6.98 3.67
CA ALA A 478 34.08 6.60 2.43
C ALA A 478 32.65 6.11 2.72
N LEU A 479 32.46 5.30 3.77
CA LEU A 479 31.15 4.82 4.20
C LEU A 479 30.27 5.95 4.75
N LEU A 480 30.84 6.87 5.54
CA LEU A 480 30.11 8.01 6.07
C LEU A 480 29.59 8.93 4.95
N ARG A 481 30.45 9.22 3.96
CA ARG A 481 30.07 10.01 2.77
C ARG A 481 28.98 9.34 1.96
N LYS A 482 29.10 8.04 1.68
CA LYS A 482 28.05 7.28 1.01
C LYS A 482 26.73 7.38 1.79
N GLY A 483 26.76 7.23 3.11
CA GLY A 483 25.57 7.39 3.94
C GLY A 483 24.96 8.80 3.89
N LEU A 484 25.76 9.86 3.75
CA LEU A 484 25.24 11.21 3.54
C LEU A 484 24.47 11.33 2.22
N ASP A 485 24.99 10.75 1.14
CA ASP A 485 24.32 10.77 -0.17
C ASP A 485 23.00 9.98 -0.15
N GLU A 486 22.94 8.88 0.61
CA GLU A 486 21.71 8.12 0.82
C GLU A 486 20.67 8.90 1.64
N PHE A 487 21.07 9.59 2.72
CA PHE A 487 20.17 10.48 3.46
C PHE A 487 19.66 11.65 2.60
N ARG A 488 20.51 12.20 1.73
CA ARG A 488 20.09 13.23 0.76
C ARG A 488 19.04 12.67 -0.19
N THR A 489 19.27 11.49 -0.74
CA THR A 489 18.34 10.81 -1.66
C THR A 489 17.01 10.51 -0.97
N ALA A 490 17.03 10.05 0.29
CA ALA A 490 15.83 9.84 1.09
C ALA A 490 14.98 11.12 1.21
N MET A 491 15.61 12.26 1.53
CA MET A 491 14.95 13.55 1.59
C MET A 491 14.42 14.00 0.22
N GLU A 492 15.17 13.80 -0.87
CA GLU A 492 14.75 14.17 -2.23
C GLU A 492 13.58 13.33 -2.75
N LEU A 493 13.47 12.07 -2.31
CA LEU A 493 12.35 11.19 -2.60
C LEU A 493 11.11 11.51 -1.76
N TYR A 494 11.27 12.21 -0.63
CA TYR A 494 10.17 12.65 0.22
C TYR A 494 10.40 14.09 0.75
N PRO A 495 10.34 15.09 -0.14
CA PRO A 495 10.73 16.48 0.18
C PRO A 495 9.78 17.18 1.16
N SER A 496 8.55 16.68 1.31
CA SER A 496 7.56 17.16 2.28
C SER A 496 7.70 16.52 3.66
N SER A 497 8.61 15.54 3.83
CA SER A 497 8.88 14.92 5.13
C SER A 497 9.81 15.79 5.98
N SER A 498 9.28 16.29 7.10
CA SER A 498 10.10 16.94 8.12
C SER A 498 11.14 15.97 8.69
N THR A 499 10.76 14.71 8.92
CA THR A 499 11.65 13.68 9.46
C THR A 499 12.84 13.41 8.54
N ALA A 500 12.63 13.19 7.24
CA ALA A 500 13.73 12.93 6.31
C ALA A 500 14.67 14.14 6.18
N THR A 501 14.10 15.35 6.17
CA THR A 501 14.86 16.61 6.15
C THR A 501 15.72 16.76 7.41
N TRP A 502 15.16 16.47 8.58
CA TRP A 502 15.87 16.51 9.86
C TRP A 502 17.01 15.49 9.91
N GLN A 503 16.75 14.25 9.50
CA GLN A 503 17.75 13.18 9.52
C GLN A 503 18.97 13.52 8.65
N TYR A 504 18.76 14.08 7.45
CA TYR A 504 19.87 14.54 6.62
C TYR A 504 20.65 15.68 7.28
N GLY A 505 19.95 16.64 7.90
CA GLY A 505 20.57 17.72 8.68
C GLY A 505 21.40 17.21 9.86
N ASP A 506 20.90 16.24 10.61
CA ASP A 506 21.60 15.59 11.74
C ASP A 506 22.83 14.80 11.26
N ALA A 507 22.71 14.08 10.14
CA ALA A 507 23.83 13.39 9.52
C ALA A 507 24.93 14.39 9.10
N LEU A 508 24.59 15.50 8.46
CA LEU A 508 25.56 16.54 8.11
C LEU A 508 26.29 17.09 9.35
N SER A 509 25.57 17.37 10.44
CA SER A 509 26.21 17.87 11.67
C SER A 509 27.11 16.83 12.35
N LYS A 510 26.71 15.56 12.35
CA LYS A 510 27.56 14.47 12.87
C LYS A 510 28.82 14.29 12.03
N PHE A 511 28.71 14.36 10.71
CA PHE A 511 29.87 14.25 9.83
C PHE A 511 30.78 15.48 9.96
N ALA A 512 30.24 16.70 10.06
CA ALA A 512 31.01 17.91 10.33
C ALA A 512 31.87 17.79 11.60
N ARG A 513 31.30 17.28 12.70
CA ARG A 513 32.07 17.01 13.94
C ARG A 513 33.17 15.97 13.76
N TYR A 514 32.96 14.99 12.90
CA TYR A 514 34.01 14.03 12.54
C TYR A 514 35.13 14.74 11.73
N LEU A 515 34.78 15.63 10.80
CA LEU A 515 35.75 16.42 10.03
C LEU A 515 36.60 17.36 10.89
N GLU A 516 35.98 18.06 11.85
CA GLU A 516 36.66 18.91 12.84
C GLU A 516 37.73 18.10 13.60
N ARG A 517 37.38 16.90 14.06
CA ARG A 517 38.32 16.01 14.78
C ARG A 517 39.47 15.53 13.90
N THR A 518 39.30 15.51 12.59
CA THR A 518 40.33 15.14 11.61
C THR A 518 41.09 16.34 11.01
N GLY A 519 40.87 17.55 11.53
CA GLY A 519 41.59 18.76 11.12
C GLY A 519 41.07 19.44 9.84
N ARG A 520 39.82 19.17 9.42
CA ARG A 520 39.20 19.69 8.19
C ARG A 520 38.11 20.72 8.50
N GLU A 521 38.50 21.78 9.21
CA GLU A 521 37.58 22.79 9.75
C GLU A 521 36.80 23.54 8.67
N GLU A 522 37.41 23.84 7.51
CA GLU A 522 36.72 24.57 6.44
C GLU A 522 35.55 23.76 5.85
N GLU A 523 35.77 22.48 5.57
CA GLU A 523 34.72 21.58 5.07
C GLU A 523 33.64 21.38 6.14
N ALA A 524 34.05 21.16 7.40
CA ALA A 524 33.13 21.04 8.52
C ALA A 524 32.22 22.26 8.68
N GLY A 525 32.78 23.48 8.58
CA GLY A 525 32.04 24.73 8.68
C GLY A 525 30.94 24.86 7.62
N LYS A 526 31.22 24.44 6.38
CA LYS A 526 30.24 24.42 5.27
C LYS A 526 29.09 23.45 5.58
N LEU A 527 29.41 22.22 6.00
CA LEU A 527 28.39 21.21 6.32
C LEU A 527 27.54 21.60 7.54
N GLN A 528 28.14 22.23 8.55
CA GLN A 528 27.41 22.72 9.72
C GLN A 528 26.46 23.87 9.37
N GLN A 529 26.84 24.72 8.40
CA GLN A 529 25.94 25.75 7.87
C GLN A 529 24.76 25.14 7.10
N GLU A 530 24.99 24.13 6.26
CA GLU A 530 23.93 23.42 5.54
C GLU A 530 22.98 22.69 6.51
N SER A 531 23.53 21.99 7.50
CA SER A 531 22.77 21.33 8.56
C SER A 531 21.80 22.27 9.27
N ARG A 532 22.25 23.47 9.66
CA ARG A 532 21.37 24.49 10.28
C ARG A 532 20.20 24.90 9.39
N LYS A 533 20.45 25.10 8.08
CA LYS A 533 19.39 25.41 7.12
C LYS A 533 18.35 24.29 7.03
N LEU A 534 18.80 23.03 7.05
CA LEU A 534 17.91 21.87 7.01
C LEU A 534 17.07 21.73 8.29
N PHE A 535 17.63 22.02 9.46
CA PHE A 535 16.85 22.04 10.70
C PHE A 535 15.74 23.08 10.66
N THR A 536 16.03 24.32 10.24
CA THR A 536 15.00 25.35 10.05
C THR A 536 13.94 24.90 9.04
N LYS A 537 14.34 24.36 7.89
CA LYS A 537 13.40 23.81 6.89
C LYS A 537 12.53 22.69 7.47
N SER A 538 13.10 21.79 8.26
CA SER A 538 12.36 20.71 8.92
C SER A 538 11.29 21.24 9.86
N GLU A 539 11.62 22.27 10.66
CA GLU A 539 10.66 22.92 11.56
C GLU A 539 9.53 23.60 10.77
N GLU A 540 9.85 24.31 9.69
CA GLU A 540 8.84 24.90 8.80
C GLU A 540 7.91 23.83 8.19
N LEU A 541 8.45 22.70 7.74
CA LEU A 541 7.67 21.58 7.22
C LEU A 541 6.77 20.97 8.30
N ALA A 542 7.27 20.83 9.53
CA ALA A 542 6.51 20.30 10.65
C ALA A 542 5.36 21.24 11.06
N GLN A 543 5.59 22.57 11.01
CA GLN A 543 4.55 23.58 11.25
C GLN A 543 3.47 23.55 10.16
N LYS A 544 3.87 23.53 8.89
CA LYS A 544 2.94 23.46 7.74
C LYS A 544 2.09 22.19 7.70
N ARG A 545 2.51 21.12 8.36
CA ARG A 545 1.73 19.86 8.46
C ARG A 545 0.70 19.89 9.59
N ARG A 546 0.83 20.80 10.56
CA ARG A 546 -0.11 20.97 11.68
C ARG A 546 -1.25 21.94 11.34
N ILE A 547 -1.13 22.69 10.25
CA ILE A 547 -2.14 23.58 9.67
C ILE A 547 -2.80 22.81 8.53
#